data_AF-A0A392SPL7-F1
#
_entry.id   AF-A0A392SPL7-F1
#
_cell.length_a   1.000
_cell.length_b   1.000
_cell.length_c   1.000
_cell.angle_alpha   90.00
_cell.angle_beta   90.00
_cell.angle_gamma   90.00
#
_symmetry.space_group_name_H-M   'P 1'
#
loop_
_entity.id
_entity.type
_entity.pdbx_description
1 polymer ?
#
loop_
_entity_poly.entity_id
_entity_poly.type
_entity_poly.pdbx_seq_one_letter_code
_entity_poly.pdbx_strand_id
1 'polypeptide(L)'
;GDGVFPHDDDPLVIQVQILNCDVKRILIDSGSSADIMYWEAFKVMQPAGEQLKPYNGTLVGFAGEQVEVMGHVTLLTTFGVKENAKTIK
;
A
#
# COMPACT_ATOMS: atom_id res chain seq x y z
N GLY A 1 -3.90 -34.29 5.08
CA GLY A 1 -3.52 -34.43 3.67
C GLY A 1 -3.42 -33.04 3.17
N ASP A 2 -2.23 -32.47 3.26
CA ASP A 2 -2.00 -31.04 3.13
C ASP A 2 -2.13 -30.66 1.66
N GLY A 3 -3.30 -30.13 1.31
CA GLY A 3 -3.59 -29.61 -0.01
C GLY A 3 -3.20 -28.14 -0.06
N VAL A 4 -1.93 -27.87 -0.35
CA VAL A 4 -1.53 -26.56 -0.87
C VAL A 4 -1.96 -26.55 -2.33
N PHE A 5 -2.92 -25.70 -2.68
CA PHE A 5 -3.31 -25.53 -4.08
C PHE A 5 -2.26 -24.65 -4.78
N PRO A 6 -1.88 -24.97 -6.02
CA PRO A 6 -0.74 -24.34 -6.71
C PRO A 6 -0.92 -22.84 -7.03
N HIS A 7 -2.02 -22.21 -6.59
CA HIS A 7 -2.38 -20.82 -6.86
C HIS A 7 -2.61 -19.99 -5.60
N ASP A 8 -2.52 -20.58 -4.40
CA ASP A 8 -2.79 -19.84 -3.15
C ASP A 8 -1.70 -18.80 -2.81
N ASP A 9 -0.49 -18.98 -3.37
CA ASP A 9 0.66 -18.09 -3.16
C ASP A 9 0.90 -17.12 -4.34
N ASP A 10 0.03 -17.13 -5.36
CA ASP A 10 0.18 -16.20 -6.50
C ASP A 10 -0.09 -14.76 -6.01
N PRO A 11 0.85 -13.82 -6.20
CA PRO A 11 0.68 -12.46 -5.72
C PRO A 11 -0.46 -11.77 -6.46
N LEU A 12 -1.50 -11.38 -5.73
CA LEU A 12 -2.59 -10.59 -6.29
C LEU A 12 -2.08 -9.17 -6.56
N VAL A 13 -2.10 -8.77 -7.82
CA VAL A 13 -1.76 -7.40 -8.23
C VAL A 13 -2.99 -6.70 -8.76
N ILE A 14 -3.33 -5.55 -8.18
CA ILE A 14 -4.47 -4.73 -8.59
C ILE A 14 -4.03 -3.35 -9.07
N GLN A 15 -4.92 -2.69 -9.81
CA GLN A 15 -4.83 -1.27 -10.13
C GLN A 15 -5.82 -0.49 -9.25
N VAL A 16 -5.36 0.62 -8.69
CA VAL A 16 -6.19 1.55 -7.91
C VAL A 16 -5.82 2.99 -8.26
N GLN A 17 -6.65 3.92 -7.82
CA GLN A 17 -6.34 5.35 -7.88
C GLN A 17 -6.00 5.86 -6.47
N ILE A 18 -4.82 6.44 -6.28
CA ILE A 18 -4.40 7.04 -4.99
C ILE A 18 -4.24 8.54 -5.23
N LEU A 19 -4.95 9.38 -4.46
CA LEU A 19 -4.91 10.85 -4.64
C LEU A 19 -5.07 11.29 -6.11
N ASN A 20 -6.06 10.70 -6.78
CA ASN A 20 -6.32 10.92 -8.20
C ASN A 20 -5.22 10.43 -9.17
N CYS A 21 -4.13 9.82 -8.70
CA CYS A 21 -3.07 9.22 -9.52
C CYS A 21 -3.37 7.74 -9.81
N ASP A 22 -3.23 7.33 -11.07
CA ASP A 22 -3.39 5.93 -11.46
C ASP A 22 -2.18 5.09 -11.03
N VAL A 23 -2.37 4.20 -10.06
CA VAL A 23 -1.35 3.27 -9.57
C VAL A 23 -1.57 1.92 -10.21
N LYS A 24 -0.74 1.59 -11.18
CA LYS A 24 -0.94 0.44 -12.08
C LYS A 24 -0.75 -0.93 -11.42
N ARG A 25 0.07 -1.02 -10.39
CA ARG A 25 0.44 -2.30 -9.75
C ARG A 25 0.59 -2.10 -8.25
N ILE A 26 -0.34 -2.66 -7.49
CA ILE A 26 -0.25 -2.81 -6.04
C ILE A 26 -0.22 -4.29 -5.72
N LEU A 27 0.81 -4.72 -5.00
CA LEU A 27 0.91 -6.06 -4.46
C LEU A 27 0.04 -6.16 -3.21
N ILE A 28 -0.86 -7.14 -3.17
CA ILE A 28 -1.65 -7.46 -1.99
C ILE A 28 -0.93 -8.57 -1.23
N ASP A 29 -0.52 -8.27 0.01
CA ASP A 29 0.01 -9.24 0.95
C ASP A 29 -0.93 -9.33 2.15
N SER A 30 -1.67 -10.45 2.26
CA SER A 30 -2.60 -10.69 3.38
C SER A 30 -1.90 -10.98 4.70
N GLY A 31 -0.59 -11.26 4.69
CA GLY A 31 0.23 -11.44 5.88
C GLY A 31 0.80 -10.13 6.43
N SER A 32 0.74 -9.04 5.66
CA SER A 32 1.23 -7.72 6.10
C SER A 32 0.21 -7.01 7.00
N SER A 33 0.72 -6.31 8.01
CA SER A 33 -0.06 -5.43 8.90
C SER A 33 -0.01 -3.96 8.50
N ALA A 34 0.80 -3.61 7.50
CA ALA A 34 1.01 -2.23 7.07
C ALA A 34 1.17 -2.13 5.55
N ASP A 35 0.67 -1.03 4.99
CA ASP A 35 0.92 -0.62 3.62
C ASP A 35 2.21 0.20 3.52
N ILE A 36 3.07 -0.12 2.56
CA ILE A 36 4.37 0.55 2.39
C ILE A 36 4.43 1.26 1.05
N MET A 37 4.80 2.53 1.07
CA MET A 37 5.03 3.35 -0.11
C MET A 37 6.48 3.82 -0.16
N TYR A 38 7.13 3.66 -1.32
CA TYR A 38 8.46 4.22 -1.54
C TYR A 38 8.42 5.75 -1.59
N TRP A 39 9.45 6.38 -1.04
CA TRP A 39 9.59 7.84 -1.00
C TRP A 39 9.49 8.50 -2.39
N GLU A 40 10.08 7.88 -3.42
CA GLU A 40 10.00 8.39 -4.78
C GLU A 40 8.56 8.36 -5.33
N ALA A 41 7.78 7.33 -5.00
CA ALA A 41 6.37 7.27 -5.39
C ALA A 41 5.55 8.35 -4.68
N PHE A 42 5.78 8.57 -3.38
CA PHE A 42 5.15 9.65 -2.61
C PHE A 42 5.44 11.02 -3.23
N LYS A 43 6.69 11.29 -3.62
CA LYS A 43 7.07 12.55 -4.29
C LYS A 43 6.39 12.74 -5.64
N VAL A 44 6.24 11.68 -6.43
CA VAL A 44 5.58 11.73 -7.75
C VAL A 44 4.07 11.95 -7.60
N MET A 45 3.44 11.34 -6.60
CA MET A 45 2.02 11.55 -6.30
C MET A 45 1.74 12.96 -5.75
N GLN A 46 2.78 13.62 -5.26
CA GLN A 46 2.83 15.01 -4.79
C GLN A 46 1.50 15.49 -4.19
N PRO A 47 1.07 14.93 -3.05
CA PRO A 47 -0.18 15.33 -2.42
C PRO A 47 -0.14 16.84 -2.16
N ALA A 48 -0.96 17.61 -2.88
CA ALA A 48 -1.06 19.04 -2.63
C ALA A 48 -1.71 19.24 -1.25
N GLY A 49 -0.88 19.43 -0.22
CA GLY A 49 -1.31 19.74 1.14
C GLY A 49 -1.30 18.60 2.16
N GLU A 50 -0.99 17.36 1.77
CA GLU A 50 -0.80 16.28 2.76
C GLU A 50 0.65 16.23 3.20
N GLN A 51 0.87 16.55 4.48
CA GLN A 51 2.18 16.43 5.09
C GLN A 51 2.36 15.05 5.69
N LEU A 52 3.52 14.46 5.44
CA LEU A 52 3.96 13.27 6.13
C LEU A 52 3.98 13.56 7.63
N LYS A 53 3.24 12.77 8.41
CA LYS A 53 3.29 12.86 9.88
C LYS A 53 4.55 12.15 10.36
N PRO A 54 5.29 12.74 11.32
CA PRO A 54 6.46 12.10 11.87
C PRO A 54 6.07 10.78 12.54
N TYR A 55 6.90 9.76 12.34
CA TYR A 55 6.77 8.47 13.00
C TYR A 55 8.08 8.18 13.73
N ASN A 56 8.01 8.06 15.06
CA ASN A 56 9.18 7.83 15.91
C ASN A 56 9.33 6.33 16.23
N GLY A 57 9.48 5.50 15.20
CA GLY A 57 9.63 4.06 15.34
C GLY A 57 10.15 3.39 14.06
N THR A 58 10.31 2.07 14.12
CA THR A 58 10.70 1.23 12.99
C THR A 58 9.54 0.33 12.57
N LEU A 59 9.43 0.06 11.27
CA LEU A 59 8.64 -1.07 10.80
C LEU A 59 9.45 -2.34 11.03
N VAL A 60 8.83 -3.32 11.68
CA VAL A 60 9.44 -4.62 11.97
C VAL A 60 8.79 -5.66 11.06
N GLY A 61 9.60 -6.28 10.21
CA GLY A 61 9.13 -7.34 9.34
C GLY A 61 9.15 -8.72 10.03
N PHE A 62 8.66 -9.73 9.32
CA PHE A 62 8.39 -11.06 9.90
C PHE A 62 9.65 -11.76 10.41
N ALA A 63 10.80 -11.59 9.75
CA ALA A 63 12.06 -12.16 10.19
C ALA A 63 12.84 -11.24 11.16
N GLY A 64 12.20 -10.17 11.66
CA GLY A 64 12.76 -9.25 12.63
C GLY A 64 13.60 -8.12 12.02
N GLU A 65 13.66 -8.02 10.69
CA GLU A 65 14.20 -6.86 9.99
C GLU A 65 13.52 -5.58 10.46
N GLN A 66 14.30 -4.52 10.63
CA GLN A 66 13.81 -3.22 11.07
C GLN A 66 14.16 -2.17 10.02
N VAL A 67 13.18 -1.35 9.66
CA VAL A 67 13.35 -0.25 8.72
C VAL A 67 12.81 1.03 9.36
N GLU A 68 13.66 2.06 9.42
CA GLU A 68 13.21 3.41 9.75
C GLU A 68 12.35 3.95 8.61
N VAL A 69 11.14 4.40 8.92
CA VAL A 69 10.26 5.04 7.95
C VAL A 69 10.38 6.55 8.06
N MET A 70 10.26 7.24 6.93
CA MET A 70 10.27 8.71 6.89
C MET A 70 9.11 9.32 7.71
N GLY A 71 8.02 8.57 7.87
CA GLY A 71 6.79 9.00 8.52
C GLY A 71 5.61 8.20 7.99
N HIS A 72 4.40 8.66 8.28
CA HIS A 72 3.17 8.04 7.80
C HIS A 72 2.19 9.08 7.28
N VAL A 73 1.29 8.65 6.39
CA VAL A 73 0.26 9.50 5.78
C VAL A 73 -0.99 8.67 5.53
N THR A 74 -2.15 9.32 5.55
CA THR A 74 -3.44 8.71 5.21
C THR A 74 -3.80 9.19 3.80
N LEU A 75 -3.91 8.28 2.84
CA LEU A 75 -4.16 8.61 1.43
C LEU A 75 -5.53 8.10 1.02
N LEU A 76 -6.32 8.95 0.37
CA LEU A 76 -7.56 8.51 -0.26
C LEU A 76 -7.24 7.53 -1.39
N THR A 77 -7.79 6.32 -1.27
CA THR A 77 -7.58 5.25 -2.24
C THR A 77 -8.92 4.80 -2.82
N THR A 78 -9.06 4.89 -4.14
CA THR A 78 -10.26 4.49 -4.87
C THR A 78 -10.03 3.16 -5.59
N PHE A 79 -10.90 2.20 -5.30
CA PHE A 79 -10.95 0.87 -5.90
C PHE A 79 -12.09 0.77 -6.90
N GLY A 80 -11.89 0.02 -7.98
CA GLY A 80 -12.92 -0.19 -9.00
C GLY A 80 -13.03 0.98 -9.99
N VAL A 81 -14.02 0.91 -10.89
CA VAL A 81 -14.24 1.89 -11.96
C VAL A 81 -15.73 2.26 -12.06
N LYS A 82 -16.00 3.51 -12.48
CA LYS A 82 -17.36 4.03 -12.74
C LYS A 82 -18.31 3.82 -11.55
N GLU A 83 -19.50 3.24 -11.78
CA GLU A 83 -20.51 2.99 -10.75
C GLU A 83 -20.06 2.07 -9.61
N ASN A 84 -19.02 1.26 -9.81
CA ASN A 84 -18.48 0.35 -8.79
C ASN A 84 -17.29 0.96 -8.02
N ALA A 85 -16.94 2.22 -8.29
CA ALA A 85 -15.83 2.89 -7.63
C ALA A 85 -16.14 3.12 -6.14
N LYS A 86 -15.19 2.75 -5.27
CA LYS A 86 -15.26 2.96 -3.82
C LYS A 86 -13.98 3.59 -3.31
N THR A 87 -14.09 4.72 -2.63
CA THR A 87 -12.95 5.41 -2.00
C THR A 87 -12.91 5.09 -0.52
N ILE A 88 -11.74 4.65 -0.04
CA ILE A 88 -11.43 4.46 1.37
C ILE A 88 -10.40 5.49 1.84
N LYS A 89 -10.40 5.71 3.16
CA LYS A 89 -9.40 6.52 3.86
C LYS A 89 -8.40 5.59 4.53
#